data_AF-R9AJY6-F1
#
_entry.id   AF-R9AJY6-F1
#
_cell.length_a   1.000
_cell.length_b   1.000
_cell.length_c   1.000
_cell.angle_alpha   90.00
_cell.angle_beta   90.00
_cell.angle_gamma   90.00
#
_symmetry.space_group_name_H-M   'P 1'
#
loop_
_entity.id
_entity.type
_entity.pdbx_description
1 polymer ?
#
loop_
_entity_poly.entity_id
_entity_poly.type
_entity_poly.pdbx_seq_one_letter_code
_entity_poly.pdbx_strand_id
1 'polypeptide(L)'
;MAGGSRIVISDDGITISTGGKIIYKAGQHNFEGGQKVVSPKTALPMFETPYSNKIDYTWDSNLKNKKEIFVLDQNKNSLIKSKVDHLDHENNLSSLRFYTLQSTEFIALGFNSSYVSVEQKRLDGENRDELLEEALFEEDDDVSTGDDF
;
A
#
# COMPACT_ATOMS: atom_id res chain seq x y z
N MET A 1 -18.07 -15.20 39.98
CA MET A 1 -17.16 -16.19 40.60
C MET A 1 -16.37 -16.85 39.47
N ALA A 2 -15.04 -16.79 39.47
CA ALA A 2 -14.24 -17.50 38.47
C ALA A 2 -14.38 -19.01 38.73
N GLY A 3 -15.14 -19.70 37.87
CA GLY A 3 -15.68 -21.05 38.12
C GLY A 3 -14.61 -22.12 38.34
N GLY A 4 -14.13 -22.25 39.58
CA GLY A 4 -13.20 -23.31 40.01
C GLY A 4 -11.72 -23.02 39.82
N SER A 5 -11.32 -21.78 39.49
CA SER A 5 -9.90 -21.41 39.35
C SER A 5 -9.30 -20.86 40.64
N ARG A 6 -8.12 -21.33 41.05
CA ARG A 6 -7.42 -20.95 42.28
C ARG A 6 -5.91 -20.90 42.10
N ILE A 7 -5.27 -20.02 42.86
CA ILE A 7 -3.83 -20.01 43.09
C ILE A 7 -3.61 -20.23 44.60
N VAL A 8 -2.67 -21.11 44.95
CA VAL A 8 -2.26 -21.41 46.33
C VAL A 8 -0.76 -21.17 46.46
N ILE A 9 -0.37 -20.48 47.52
CA ILE A 9 1.02 -20.18 47.83
C ILE A 9 1.28 -20.68 49.25
N SER A 10 2.32 -21.49 49.42
CA SER A 10 2.75 -22.03 50.70
C SER A 10 4.28 -22.12 50.77
N ASP A 11 4.75 -22.58 51.91
CA ASP A 11 6.16 -22.78 52.25
C ASP A 11 6.87 -23.74 51.28
N ASP A 12 6.09 -24.62 50.62
CA ASP A 12 6.54 -25.55 49.58
C ASP A 12 6.48 -24.98 48.15
N GLY A 13 5.88 -23.80 47.93
CA GLY A 13 5.88 -23.10 46.63
C GLY A 13 4.51 -22.58 46.16
N ILE A 14 4.39 -22.33 44.84
CA ILE A 14 3.18 -21.76 44.20
C ILE A 14 2.50 -22.83 43.33
N THR A 15 1.19 -23.01 43.52
CA THR A 15 0.33 -23.95 42.79
C THR A 15 -0.85 -23.21 42.15
N ILE A 16 -1.13 -23.47 40.88
CA ILE A 16 -2.26 -22.87 40.13
C ILE A 16 -3.20 -23.99 39.64
N SER A 17 -4.50 -23.87 39.90
CA SER A 17 -5.55 -24.82 39.49
C SER A 17 -6.74 -24.12 38.83
N THR A 18 -7.40 -24.78 37.87
CA THR A 18 -8.62 -24.26 37.20
C THR A 18 -9.42 -25.39 36.58
N GLY A 19 -10.75 -25.25 36.52
CA GLY A 19 -11.63 -26.18 35.79
C GLY A 19 -11.55 -26.03 34.27
N GLY A 20 -10.99 -24.93 33.77
CA GLY A 20 -10.78 -24.64 32.35
C GLY A 20 -9.33 -24.82 31.90
N LYS A 21 -8.83 -23.94 31.03
CA LYS A 21 -7.47 -24.03 30.46
C LYS A 21 -6.54 -22.97 31.04
N ILE A 22 -5.29 -23.34 31.34
CA ILE A 22 -4.18 -22.40 31.57
C ILE A 22 -3.35 -22.32 30.29
N ILE A 23 -3.14 -21.12 29.77
CA ILE A 23 -2.42 -20.89 28.51
C ILE A 23 -1.11 -20.16 28.80
N TYR A 24 0.00 -20.89 28.71
CA TYR A 24 1.36 -20.34 28.68
C TYR A 24 1.82 -20.32 27.22
N LYS A 25 2.06 -19.14 26.63
CA LYS A 25 2.41 -19.04 25.21
C LYS A 25 3.95 -19.02 24.99
N ALA A 26 4.48 -20.25 24.83
CA ALA A 26 5.71 -20.75 24.14
C ALA A 26 7.13 -20.49 24.74
N GLY A 27 8.17 -21.35 24.57
CA GLY A 27 8.32 -22.55 23.71
C GLY A 27 9.27 -23.67 24.19
N GLN A 28 10.29 -23.43 25.02
CA GLN A 28 11.00 -24.44 25.83
C GLN A 28 11.88 -23.65 26.80
N HIS A 29 11.51 -23.57 28.08
CA HIS A 29 12.30 -22.77 29.02
C HIS A 29 12.41 -23.51 30.36
N ASN A 30 13.62 -23.93 30.67
CA ASN A 30 14.07 -23.97 32.06
C ASN A 30 14.60 -22.57 32.36
N PHE A 31 13.93 -21.82 33.23
CA PHE A 31 14.40 -20.49 33.61
C PHE A 31 15.29 -20.62 34.84
N GLU A 32 16.59 -20.84 34.62
CA GLU A 32 17.60 -20.83 35.69
C GLU A 32 18.01 -19.39 36.09
N GLY A 33 17.60 -18.39 35.30
CA GLY A 33 17.82 -16.97 35.56
C GLY A 33 17.80 -16.15 34.26
N GLY A 34 17.67 -14.82 34.36
CA GLY A 34 17.74 -13.91 33.21
C GLY A 34 19.16 -13.45 32.91
N GLN A 35 19.66 -13.67 31.69
CA GLN A 35 20.96 -13.15 31.25
C GLN A 35 20.76 -12.03 30.22
N LYS A 36 21.53 -10.93 30.35
CA LYS A 36 21.57 -9.88 29.33
C LYS A 36 22.29 -10.40 28.09
N VAL A 37 21.54 -10.88 27.11
CA VAL A 37 22.06 -11.28 25.81
C VAL A 37 22.20 -10.03 24.94
N VAL A 38 23.44 -9.66 24.61
CA VAL A 38 23.70 -8.64 23.58
C VAL A 38 23.51 -9.32 22.23
N SER A 39 22.30 -9.22 21.68
CA SER A 39 22.03 -9.70 20.33
C SER A 39 22.68 -8.76 19.32
N PRO A 40 23.58 -9.24 18.45
CA PRO A 40 24.13 -8.41 17.39
C PRO A 40 22.99 -7.98 16.46
N LYS A 41 22.88 -6.68 16.23
CA LYS A 41 21.90 -6.13 15.29
C LYS A 41 22.33 -6.48 13.87
N THR A 42 21.84 -7.59 13.33
CA THR A 42 22.02 -7.93 11.93
C THR A 42 21.24 -6.94 11.08
N ALA A 43 21.93 -6.07 10.36
CA ALA A 43 21.30 -5.24 9.34
C ALA A 43 21.07 -6.10 8.09
N LEU A 44 19.89 -6.00 7.49
CA LEU A 44 19.66 -6.55 6.17
C LEU A 44 20.57 -5.82 5.16
N PRO A 45 21.16 -6.53 4.19
CA PRO A 45 21.92 -5.89 3.12
C PRO A 45 21.00 -4.89 2.40
N MET A 46 21.36 -3.61 2.43
CA MET A 46 20.69 -2.58 1.66
C MET A 46 21.36 -2.50 0.29
N PHE A 47 20.61 -2.81 -0.76
CA PHE A 47 21.06 -2.56 -2.12
C PHE A 47 21.05 -1.06 -2.39
N GLU A 48 22.10 -0.54 -3.03
CA GLU A 48 22.02 0.78 -3.63
C GLU A 48 20.88 0.76 -4.65
N THR A 49 19.89 1.62 -4.46
CA THR A 49 18.77 1.82 -5.38
C THR A 49 19.00 3.17 -6.06
N PRO A 50 19.89 3.25 -7.07
CA PRO A 50 20.34 4.53 -7.65
C PRO A 50 19.21 5.39 -8.22
N TYR A 51 18.01 4.84 -8.34
CA TYR A 51 16.82 5.48 -8.88
C TYR A 51 15.59 5.34 -7.97
N SER A 52 15.81 5.24 -6.66
CA SER A 52 14.73 5.38 -5.67
C SER A 52 14.46 6.86 -5.40
N ASN A 53 13.30 7.33 -5.87
CA ASN A 53 12.88 8.70 -5.73
C ASN A 53 11.89 8.85 -4.56
N LYS A 54 11.95 9.99 -3.88
CA LYS A 54 11.01 10.39 -2.84
C LYS A 54 10.57 11.82 -3.10
N ILE A 55 9.26 12.05 -3.15
CA ILE A 55 8.66 13.37 -3.19
C ILE A 55 8.01 13.60 -1.84
N ASP A 56 8.38 14.69 -1.18
CA ASP A 56 7.77 15.16 0.06
C ASP A 56 6.85 16.35 -0.28
N TYR A 57 5.60 16.31 0.18
CA TYR A 57 4.59 17.32 -0.15
C TYR A 57 3.71 17.67 1.05
N THR A 58 3.34 18.96 1.14
CA THR A 58 2.46 19.51 2.17
C THR A 58 1.23 20.10 1.50
N TRP A 59 0.07 19.94 2.12
CA TRP A 59 -1.18 20.55 1.65
C TRP A 59 -1.65 21.61 2.65
N ASP A 60 -1.80 22.85 2.16
CA ASP A 60 -2.18 23.99 3.00
C ASP A 60 -3.67 23.93 3.42
N SER A 61 -4.55 23.39 2.57
CA SER A 61 -5.99 23.35 2.84
C SER A 61 -6.43 22.03 3.50
N ASN A 62 -7.02 22.13 4.70
CA ASN A 62 -7.63 21.02 5.46
C ASN A 62 -8.99 20.55 4.91
N LEU A 63 -9.19 20.69 3.59
CA LEU A 63 -10.36 20.13 2.92
C LEU A 63 -10.18 18.61 2.97
N LYS A 64 -11.06 17.91 3.70
CA LYS A 64 -11.16 16.45 3.89
C LYS A 64 -11.37 15.65 2.59
N ASN A 65 -10.91 16.18 1.48
CA ASN A 65 -11.00 15.60 0.17
C ASN A 65 -9.72 14.81 -0.11
N LYS A 66 -9.90 13.66 -0.75
CA LYS A 66 -8.82 12.87 -1.33
C LYS A 66 -7.95 13.76 -2.21
N LYS A 67 -6.64 13.60 -2.09
CA LYS A 67 -5.65 14.26 -2.94
C LYS A 67 -5.12 13.23 -3.91
N GLU A 68 -4.98 13.59 -5.17
CA GLU A 68 -4.43 12.69 -6.17
C GLU A 68 -3.14 13.27 -6.73
N ILE A 69 -2.10 12.45 -6.78
CA ILE A 69 -0.78 12.83 -7.26
C ILE A 69 -0.43 11.97 -8.45
N PHE A 70 0.02 12.59 -9.52
CA PHE A 70 0.53 11.93 -10.72
C PHE A 70 1.99 12.32 -10.93
N VAL A 71 2.85 11.33 -11.15
CA VAL A 71 4.25 11.50 -11.49
C VAL A 71 4.43 11.11 -12.94
N LEU A 72 4.83 12.05 -13.77
CA LEU A 72 4.99 11.90 -15.22
C LEU A 72 6.48 11.91 -15.59
N ASP A 73 6.88 11.06 -16.52
CA ASP A 73 8.19 11.13 -17.18
C ASP A 73 8.19 12.34 -18.13
N GLN A 74 9.09 13.29 -17.90
CA GLN A 74 9.17 14.53 -18.70
C GLN A 74 9.51 14.26 -20.17
N ASN A 75 10.29 13.22 -20.44
CA ASN A 75 10.84 12.94 -21.76
C ASN A 75 9.95 11.98 -22.56
N LYS A 76 9.26 11.06 -21.87
CA LYS A 76 8.43 10.03 -22.51
C LYS A 76 6.94 10.33 -22.50
N ASN A 77 6.51 11.42 -21.85
CA ASN A 77 5.10 11.77 -21.65
C ASN A 77 4.27 10.60 -21.07
N SER A 78 4.89 9.75 -20.26
CA SER A 78 4.27 8.55 -19.68
C SER A 78 4.05 8.69 -18.19
N LEU A 79 2.98 8.11 -17.66
CA LEU A 79 2.75 8.02 -16.21
C LEU A 79 3.74 7.05 -15.56
N ILE A 80 4.54 7.54 -14.62
CA ILE A 80 5.45 6.74 -13.79
C ILE A 80 4.70 6.17 -12.58
N LYS A 81 3.93 7.01 -11.89
CA LYS A 81 3.24 6.63 -10.65
C LYS A 81 2.04 7.53 -10.38
N SER A 82 0.96 6.96 -9.86
CA SER A 82 -0.09 7.73 -9.19
C SER A 82 -0.30 7.27 -7.75
N LYS A 83 -0.80 8.19 -6.92
CA LYS A 83 -1.20 7.91 -5.53
C LYS A 83 -2.41 8.77 -5.18
N VAL A 84 -3.46 8.13 -4.69
CA VAL A 84 -4.52 8.80 -3.94
C VAL A 84 -4.10 8.83 -2.48
N ASP A 85 -4.06 10.01 -1.90
CA ASP A 85 -3.66 10.26 -0.53
C ASP A 85 -4.80 10.87 0.27
N HIS A 86 -4.86 10.50 1.54
CA HIS A 86 -5.78 11.07 2.50
C HIS A 86 -4.99 12.00 3.41
N LEU A 87 -5.44 13.25 3.55
CA LEU A 87 -4.90 14.13 4.58
C LEU A 87 -5.10 13.48 5.94
N ASP A 88 -4.04 13.40 6.72
CA ASP A 88 -4.17 13.07 8.13
C ASP A 88 -4.77 14.26 8.89
N HIS A 89 -5.13 14.04 10.15
CA HIS A 89 -5.82 15.05 10.96
C HIS A 89 -4.97 16.31 11.25
N GLU A 90 -3.69 16.30 10.88
CA GLU A 90 -2.71 17.34 11.21
C GLU A 90 -2.11 18.02 9.96
N ASN A 91 -2.62 17.72 8.75
CA ASN A 91 -2.06 18.21 7.48
C ASN A 91 -0.54 17.97 7.36
N ASN A 92 -0.04 16.84 7.88
CA ASN A 92 1.39 16.59 7.90
C ASN A 92 1.97 16.42 6.49
N LEU A 93 3.30 16.63 6.41
CA LEU A 93 4.11 16.32 5.24
C LEU A 93 3.92 14.84 4.87
N SER A 94 3.29 14.59 3.73
CA SER A 94 3.16 13.24 3.19
C SER A 94 4.22 12.99 2.13
N SER A 95 4.50 11.71 1.87
CA SER A 95 5.54 11.31 0.92
C SER A 95 5.07 10.25 -0.07
N LEU A 96 5.61 10.36 -1.28
CA LEU A 96 5.45 9.40 -2.36
C LEU A 96 6.83 8.87 -2.75
N ARG A 97 7.01 7.55 -2.63
CA ARG A 97 8.22 6.86 -3.07
C ARG A 97 7.93 6.05 -4.33
N PHE A 98 8.86 6.08 -5.27
CA PHE A 98 8.78 5.31 -6.50
C PHE A 98 10.19 5.00 -7.02
N TYR A 99 10.27 4.05 -7.93
CA TYR A 99 11.51 3.60 -8.55
C TYR A 99 11.44 3.78 -10.06
N THR A 100 12.54 4.19 -10.67
CA THR A 100 12.70 4.19 -12.13
C THR A 100 13.86 3.27 -12.52
N LEU A 101 13.81 2.66 -13.71
CA LEU A 101 14.88 1.75 -14.16
C LEU A 101 16.19 2.49 -14.49
N GLN A 102 16.09 3.78 -14.80
CA GLN A 102 17.18 4.66 -15.20
C GLN A 102 16.98 6.05 -14.57
N SER A 103 17.99 6.91 -14.70
CA SER A 103 17.85 8.33 -14.35
C SER A 103 16.76 8.95 -15.22
N THR A 104 15.73 9.49 -14.58
CA THR A 104 14.52 10.02 -15.23
C THR A 104 14.16 11.35 -14.59
N GLU A 105 14.06 12.40 -15.40
CA GLU A 105 13.42 13.65 -14.99
C GLU A 105 11.89 13.47 -14.98
N PHE A 106 11.26 13.96 -13.92
CA PHE A 106 9.84 13.78 -13.72
C PHE A 106 9.15 15.08 -13.29
N ILE A 107 7.85 15.17 -13.55
CA ILE A 107 6.97 16.22 -13.01
C ILE A 107 5.97 15.53 -12.09
N ALA A 108 5.75 16.11 -10.91
CA ALA A 108 4.69 15.70 -10.01
C ALA A 108 3.56 16.73 -10.04
N LEU A 109 2.35 16.28 -10.36
CA LEU A 109 1.14 17.09 -10.39
C LEU A 109 0.22 16.66 -9.25
N GLY A 110 -0.19 17.60 -8.42
CA GLY A 110 -1.06 17.36 -7.28
C GLY A 110 -2.44 18.00 -7.47
N PHE A 111 -3.49 17.20 -7.30
CA PHE A 111 -4.88 17.61 -7.48
C PHE A 111 -5.66 17.51 -6.16
N ASN A 112 -6.50 18.52 -5.91
CA ASN A 112 -7.41 18.56 -4.77
C ASN A 112 -8.79 17.96 -5.13
N SER A 113 -8.80 16.79 -5.76
CA SER A 113 -10.00 16.07 -6.17
C SER A 113 -9.67 14.59 -6.35
N SER A 114 -10.65 13.70 -6.12
CA SER A 114 -10.59 12.29 -6.53
C SER A 114 -11.17 12.02 -7.91
N TYR A 115 -11.74 13.05 -8.54
CA TYR A 115 -12.26 13.01 -9.90
C TYR A 115 -11.38 13.94 -10.71
N VAL A 116 -10.25 13.40 -11.18
CA VAL A 116 -9.39 14.05 -12.16
C VAL A 116 -9.74 13.45 -13.52
N SER A 117 -10.37 14.24 -14.38
CA SER A 117 -10.59 13.89 -15.77
C SER A 117 -9.70 14.74 -16.66
N VAL A 118 -9.15 14.12 -17.70
CA VAL A 118 -8.47 14.82 -18.79
C VAL A 118 -9.38 14.68 -20.01
N GLU A 119 -10.04 15.76 -20.38
CA GLU A 119 -10.76 15.83 -21.65
C GLU A 119 -9.81 16.33 -22.72
N GLN A 120 -9.44 15.46 -23.66
CA GLN A 120 -8.75 15.88 -24.88
C GLN A 120 -9.78 16.52 -25.81
N LYS A 121 -9.92 17.86 -25.79
CA LYS A 121 -10.66 18.55 -26.84
C LYS A 121 -9.83 18.54 -28.13
N ARG A 122 -10.11 17.63 -29.05
CA ARG A 122 -9.67 17.80 -30.44
C ARG A 122 -10.43 18.99 -31.05
N LEU A 123 -9.72 19.81 -31.83
CA LEU A 123 -10.26 21.04 -32.46
C LEU A 123 -11.32 20.76 -33.55
N ASP A 124 -11.48 19.50 -33.94
CA ASP A 124 -12.39 19.00 -34.98
C ASP A 124 -13.77 18.58 -34.45
N GLY A 125 -13.99 18.61 -33.12
CA GLY A 125 -15.32 18.48 -32.53
C GLY A 125 -15.88 17.06 -32.40
N GLU A 126 -15.20 16.04 -32.93
CA GLU A 126 -15.58 14.63 -32.72
C GLU A 126 -14.62 13.97 -31.72
N ASN A 127 -15.10 13.81 -30.49
CA ASN A 127 -14.40 13.09 -29.43
C ASN A 127 -14.61 11.58 -29.63
N ARG A 128 -14.06 11.05 -30.73
CA ARG A 128 -13.97 9.60 -30.97
C ARG A 128 -12.70 9.10 -30.33
N ASP A 129 -12.84 8.30 -29.27
CA ASP A 129 -11.71 7.57 -28.70
C ASP A 129 -11.48 6.33 -29.57
N GLU A 130 -10.53 6.47 -30.52
CA GLU A 130 -10.20 5.45 -31.52
C GLU A 130 -9.83 4.09 -30.88
N LEU A 131 -9.31 4.08 -29.65
CA LEU A 131 -8.97 2.87 -28.91
C LEU A 131 -10.19 2.17 -28.30
N LEU A 132 -11.21 2.95 -27.91
CA LEU A 132 -12.50 2.41 -27.44
C LEU A 132 -13.30 1.82 -28.61
N GLU A 133 -13.24 2.44 -29.78
CA GLU A 133 -13.89 1.92 -30.98
C GLU A 133 -13.28 0.57 -31.39
N GLU A 134 -11.96 0.44 -31.50
CA GLU A 134 -11.29 -0.83 -31.84
C GLU A 134 -11.65 -1.96 -30.86
N ALA A 135 -11.64 -1.68 -29.55
CA ALA A 135 -12.01 -2.67 -28.53
C ALA A 135 -13.48 -3.10 -28.59
N LEU A 136 -14.38 -2.25 -29.08
CA LEU A 136 -15.80 -2.58 -29.26
C LEU A 136 -16.09 -3.31 -30.57
N PHE A 137 -15.21 -3.18 -31.58
CA PHE A 137 -15.36 -3.85 -32.87
C PHE A 137 -14.76 -5.26 -32.91
N GLU A 138 -13.91 -5.64 -31.95
CA GLU A 138 -13.36 -7.01 -31.88
C GLU A 138 -14.33 -8.06 -31.29
N GLU A 139 -15.48 -7.66 -30.71
CA GLU A 139 -16.45 -8.61 -30.13
C GLU A 139 -17.55 -9.09 -31.11
N ASP A 140 -17.62 -8.54 -32.33
CA ASP A 140 -18.71 -8.83 -33.29
C ASP A 140 -18.33 -9.83 -34.41
N ASP A 141 -17.26 -10.62 -34.25
CA ASP A 141 -16.97 -11.74 -35.16
C ASP A 141 -17.67 -13.03 -34.67
N ASP A 142 -19.00 -12.95 -34.56
CA ASP A 142 -19.87 -14.12 -34.42
C ASP A 142 -19.83 -14.88 -35.77
N VAL A 143 -18.91 -15.85 -35.84
CA VAL A 143 -18.78 -16.81 -36.93
C VAL A 143 -20.12 -17.50 -37.11
N SER A 144 -20.87 -17.08 -38.13
CA SER A 144 -22.02 -17.82 -38.64
C SER A 144 -21.54 -19.20 -39.11
N THR A 145 -21.67 -20.21 -38.25
CA THR A 145 -21.66 -21.60 -38.70
C THR A 145 -22.92 -21.81 -39.52
N GLY A 146 -22.80 -21.62 -40.83
CA GLY A 146 -23.76 -22.15 -41.78
C GLY A 146 -23.74 -23.67 -41.69
N ASP A 147 -24.72 -24.25 -41.01
CA ASP A 147 -25.04 -25.65 -41.19
C ASP A 147 -25.87 -25.80 -42.47
N ASP A 148 -25.25 -26.52 -43.41
CA ASP A 148 -25.75 -26.98 -44.69
C ASP A 148 -27.03 -27.85 -44.55
N PHE A 149 -27.77 -27.91 -45.67
CA PHE A 149 -28.98 -28.68 -45.98
C PHE A 149 -29.05 -30.13 -45.48
#